data_AF-A0A3V0I1V6-F1
#
_entry.id   AF-A0A3V0I1V6-F1
#
_cell.length_a   1.000
_cell.length_b   1.000
_cell.length_c   1.000
_cell.angle_alpha   90.00
_cell.angle_beta   90.00
_cell.angle_gamma   90.00
#
_symmetry.space_group_name_H-M   'P 1'
#
loop_
_entity.id
_entity.type
_entity.pdbx_description
1 polymer ?
#
loop_
_entity_poly.entity_id
_entity_poly.type
_entity_poly.pdbx_seq_one_letter_code
_entity_poly.pdbx_strand_id
1 'polypeptide(L)'
;MSNEIRISSLSEYMVWVKDTSKEKKGNLNLYRGHADKKWQLQPSVYRTDSEGKSYRAHEYDLYQQMLRRSPDAFEKDKSVFERLIRMQHHGLPTRLLDLTESPLVALFFACENEWNNDGEIFLFNPRRDSILYPCEIPDASFAGVENKIQFNDLSNRSVNYLIDFFTAERKRTCGYILIDSEYIQLLDFCTSALLTIGSTVEINDFLSIACIFQSIHDKIVDFSQRWQNDELHVEIGLDHQACLKTKLFALEFNRRFNEMQKLIIEVLSNLVGLKNGLTNNLDYFIKQFAFFNIVHSQMNNERIKRQQGLFLIWPPMENKFWGIERFCAPTRVTINAQAKKEILDNLASLGITRSYLYPELTEQAMDIKKLYPIV
;
A
#
# COMPACT_ATOMS: atom_id res chain seq x y z
N MET A 1 25.72 15.24 0.34
CA MET A 1 26.20 14.38 1.43
C MET A 1 25.32 14.66 2.63
N SER A 2 24.31 13.83 2.89
CA SER A 2 23.48 13.97 4.09
C SER A 2 24.30 13.54 5.30
N ASN A 3 24.51 14.43 6.27
CA ASN A 3 25.14 14.07 7.54
C ASN A 3 24.28 12.99 8.20
N GLU A 4 24.82 11.78 8.28
CA GLU A 4 24.19 10.68 8.98
C GLU A 4 24.18 10.98 10.47
N ILE A 5 23.00 11.07 11.08
CA ILE A 5 22.86 11.31 12.50
C ILE A 5 23.16 9.99 13.22
N ARG A 6 24.15 10.00 14.10
CA ARG A 6 24.56 8.84 14.90
C ARG A 6 24.34 9.16 16.38
N ILE A 7 23.65 8.26 17.07
CA ILE A 7 23.30 8.39 18.49
C ILE A 7 24.05 7.34 19.29
N SER A 8 24.64 7.78 20.39
CA SER A 8 25.39 6.90 21.31
C SER A 8 24.85 6.94 22.76
N SER A 9 23.74 7.63 23.03
CA SER A 9 23.12 7.63 24.36
C SER A 9 21.60 7.85 24.31
N LEU A 10 20.91 7.47 25.40
CA LEU A 10 19.47 7.72 25.54
C LEU A 10 19.14 9.22 25.51
N SER A 11 19.97 10.05 26.14
CA SER A 11 19.79 11.51 26.19
C SER A 11 19.86 12.14 24.80
N GLU A 12 20.85 11.74 23.99
CA GLU A 12 20.96 12.18 22.59
C GLU A 12 19.72 11.79 21.78
N TYR A 13 19.20 10.58 21.99
CA TYR A 13 17.97 10.15 21.35
C TYR A 13 16.76 10.99 21.74
N MET A 14 16.60 11.32 23.01
CA MET A 14 15.50 12.17 23.45
C MET A 14 15.57 13.58 22.88
N VAL A 15 16.78 14.13 22.72
CA VAL A 15 16.99 15.42 22.03
C VAL A 15 16.58 15.30 20.56
N TRP A 16 17.04 14.26 19.86
CA TRP A 16 16.67 14.01 18.47
C TRP A 16 15.15 13.86 18.28
N VAL A 17 14.48 13.10 19.16
CA VAL A 17 13.03 12.96 19.16
C VAL A 17 12.37 14.33 19.32
N LYS A 18 12.81 15.14 20.29
CA LYS A 18 12.24 16.49 20.52
C LYS A 18 12.44 17.43 19.33
N ASP A 19 13.58 17.37 18.67
CA ASP A 19 13.89 18.25 17.54
C ASP A 19 13.14 17.86 16.27
N THR A 20 12.96 16.55 16.04
CA THR A 20 12.23 16.01 14.88
C THR A 20 10.73 15.95 15.07
N SER A 21 10.26 15.86 16.32
CA SER A 21 8.83 15.82 16.66
C SER A 21 8.14 17.18 16.68
N LYS A 22 8.82 18.28 16.28
CA LYS A 22 8.19 19.60 16.13
C LYS A 22 6.96 19.47 15.23
N GLU A 23 5.80 19.35 15.87
CA GLU A 23 4.57 18.90 15.23
C GLU A 23 4.21 19.84 14.10
N LYS A 24 4.24 19.35 12.86
CA LYS A 24 3.39 19.91 11.83
C LYS A 24 1.97 19.61 12.27
N LYS A 25 1.22 20.63 12.71
CA LYS A 25 -0.17 20.50 13.18
C LYS A 25 -0.94 19.53 12.26
N GLY A 26 -1.47 18.45 12.85
CA GLY A 26 -2.29 17.45 12.14
C GLY A 26 -1.57 16.13 11.79
N ASN A 27 -0.28 15.99 12.06
CA ASN A 27 0.44 14.74 11.83
C ASN A 27 0.61 13.89 13.10
N LEU A 28 0.93 12.61 12.92
CA LEU A 28 1.29 11.67 13.99
C LEU A 28 2.73 11.18 13.77
N ASN A 29 3.52 11.11 14.83
CA ASN A 29 4.86 10.53 14.77
C ASN A 29 4.77 9.02 15.01
N LEU A 30 5.23 8.25 14.03
CA LEU A 30 5.31 6.79 14.13
C LEU A 30 6.78 6.38 13.98
N TYR A 31 7.19 5.39 14.75
CA TYR A 31 8.57 4.95 14.83
C TYR A 31 8.68 3.46 14.49
N ARG A 32 9.84 3.05 13.98
CA ARG A 32 10.23 1.64 13.88
C ARG A 32 11.72 1.49 14.19
N GLY A 33 12.07 0.56 15.06
CA GLY A 33 13.46 0.19 15.34
C GLY A 33 13.88 -1.05 14.57
N HIS A 34 15.07 -1.01 13.98
CA HIS A 34 15.77 -2.14 13.39
C HIS A 34 17.06 -2.36 14.16
N ALA A 35 17.28 -3.60 14.59
CA ALA A 35 18.48 -3.95 15.32
C ALA A 35 19.75 -3.91 14.44
N ASP A 36 19.61 -4.09 13.12
CA ASP A 36 20.72 -3.98 12.18
C ASP A 36 20.35 -3.01 11.06
N LYS A 37 21.17 -1.98 10.86
CA LYS A 37 21.05 -0.98 9.80
C LYS A 37 21.07 -1.59 8.39
N LYS A 38 21.61 -2.80 8.22
CA LYS A 38 21.59 -3.50 6.92
C LYS A 38 20.21 -4.06 6.58
N TRP A 39 19.29 -4.13 7.53
CA TRP A 39 17.97 -4.67 7.29
C TRP A 39 17.15 -3.73 6.40
N GLN A 40 16.47 -4.32 5.43
CA GLN A 40 15.57 -3.59 4.56
C GLN A 40 14.26 -3.28 5.30
N LEU A 41 13.74 -2.07 5.11
CA LEU A 41 12.44 -1.63 5.62
C LEU A 41 11.31 -2.29 4.83
N GLN A 42 11.18 -3.61 4.99
CA GLN A 42 10.16 -4.43 4.34
C GLN A 42 9.64 -5.53 5.27
N PRO A 43 8.35 -5.93 5.13
CA PRO A 43 7.76 -7.03 5.87
C PRO A 43 8.45 -8.35 5.60
N SER A 44 8.29 -9.29 6.52
CA SER A 44 8.90 -10.61 6.44
C SER A 44 8.50 -11.40 5.19
N VAL A 45 7.28 -11.24 4.68
CA VAL A 45 6.83 -11.97 3.48
C VAL A 45 7.58 -11.54 2.20
N TYR A 46 8.02 -10.28 2.12
CA TYR A 46 8.72 -9.73 0.95
C TYR A 46 10.24 -9.96 0.99
N ARG A 47 10.79 -10.32 2.15
CA ARG A 47 12.22 -10.60 2.27
C ARG A 47 12.61 -11.81 1.43
N THR A 48 13.73 -11.68 0.73
CA THR A 48 14.29 -12.77 -0.07
C THR A 48 15.33 -13.54 0.72
N ASP A 49 15.37 -14.85 0.52
CA ASP A 49 16.46 -15.71 1.00
C ASP A 49 17.74 -15.53 0.15
N SER A 50 18.77 -16.32 0.46
CA SER A 50 20.05 -16.33 -0.27
C SER A 50 19.91 -16.71 -1.75
N GLU A 51 18.81 -17.36 -2.14
CA GLU A 51 18.50 -17.74 -3.53
C GLU A 51 17.61 -16.70 -4.22
N GLY A 52 17.26 -15.60 -3.55
CA GLY A 52 16.39 -14.57 -4.09
C GLY A 52 14.90 -14.92 -4.02
N LYS A 53 14.51 -15.98 -3.30
CA LYS A 53 13.12 -16.42 -3.18
C LYS A 53 12.45 -15.77 -1.98
N SER A 54 11.18 -15.40 -2.13
CA SER A 54 10.36 -14.76 -1.10
C SER A 54 9.09 -15.58 -0.86
N TYR A 55 8.54 -15.47 0.37
CA TYR A 55 7.27 -16.09 0.74
C TYR A 55 6.06 -15.47 0.04
N ARG A 56 6.21 -14.32 -0.62
CA ARG A 56 5.12 -13.59 -1.31
C ARG A 56 4.33 -14.47 -2.28
N ALA A 57 5.02 -15.31 -3.06
CA ALA A 57 4.37 -16.21 -4.02
C ALA A 57 3.48 -17.27 -3.34
N HIS A 58 3.70 -17.55 -2.05
CA HIS A 58 3.00 -18.54 -1.26
C HIS A 58 2.16 -17.92 -0.14
N GLU A 59 1.93 -16.60 -0.13
CA GLU A 59 1.25 -15.91 0.96
C GLU A 59 -0.18 -16.45 1.18
N TYR A 60 -0.93 -16.65 0.10
CA TYR A 60 -2.24 -17.31 0.15
C TYR A 60 -2.15 -18.70 0.80
N ASP A 61 -1.19 -19.53 0.34
CA ASP A 61 -1.06 -20.90 0.82
C ASP A 61 -0.64 -20.91 2.31
N LEU A 62 0.25 -20.01 2.74
CA LEU A 62 0.65 -19.84 4.15
C LEU A 62 -0.54 -19.47 5.04
N TYR A 63 -1.33 -18.49 4.62
CA TYR A 63 -2.51 -18.02 5.35
C TYR A 63 -3.54 -19.14 5.52
N GLN A 64 -3.92 -19.81 4.42
CA GLN A 64 -4.91 -20.90 4.44
C GLN A 64 -4.43 -22.10 5.26
N GLN A 65 -3.14 -22.44 5.18
CA GLN A 65 -2.55 -23.53 5.96
C GLN A 65 -2.57 -23.26 7.45
N MET A 66 -2.32 -22.02 7.87
CA MET A 66 -2.34 -21.64 9.27
C MET A 66 -3.76 -21.70 9.84
N LEU A 67 -4.76 -21.22 9.11
CA LEU A 67 -6.17 -21.35 9.50
C LEU A 67 -6.61 -22.81 9.60
N ARG A 68 -6.15 -23.67 8.67
CA ARG A 68 -6.49 -25.10 8.66
C ARG A 68 -5.86 -25.87 9.83
N ARG A 69 -4.62 -25.55 10.20
CA ARG A 69 -3.88 -26.27 11.25
C ARG A 69 -4.37 -25.95 12.65
N SER A 70 -4.82 -24.71 12.88
CA SER A 70 -5.20 -24.24 14.22
C SER A 70 -6.49 -23.42 14.18
N PRO A 71 -7.64 -23.98 13.76
CA PRO A 71 -8.89 -23.23 13.60
C PRO A 71 -9.32 -22.52 14.89
N ASP A 72 -9.21 -23.22 16.04
CA ASP A 72 -9.60 -22.70 17.35
C ASP A 72 -8.82 -21.45 17.76
N ALA A 73 -7.58 -21.30 17.28
CA ALA A 73 -6.75 -20.14 17.58
C ALA A 73 -7.28 -18.84 16.93
N PHE A 74 -8.09 -18.96 15.87
CA PHE A 74 -8.61 -17.84 15.08
C PHE A 74 -10.13 -17.66 15.22
N GLU A 75 -10.81 -18.44 16.06
CA GLU A 75 -12.28 -18.42 16.21
C GLU A 75 -12.83 -17.03 16.54
N LYS A 76 -12.07 -16.25 17.34
CA LYS A 76 -12.45 -14.90 17.77
C LYS A 76 -12.06 -13.81 16.77
N ASP A 77 -11.22 -14.13 15.78
CA ASP A 77 -10.67 -13.16 14.85
C ASP A 77 -11.65 -12.93 13.69
N LYS A 78 -12.26 -11.74 13.67
CA LYS A 78 -13.36 -11.39 12.77
C LYS A 78 -12.89 -10.93 11.40
N SER A 79 -11.68 -10.38 11.32
CA SER A 79 -11.11 -9.80 10.11
C SER A 79 -9.81 -10.50 9.68
N VAL A 80 -9.48 -10.38 8.39
CA VAL A 80 -8.17 -10.83 7.87
C VAL A 80 -7.03 -10.14 8.60
N PHE A 81 -7.19 -8.86 8.91
CA PHE A 81 -6.21 -8.07 9.63
C PHE A 81 -5.89 -8.63 11.02
N GLU A 82 -6.92 -8.94 11.82
CA GLU A 82 -6.74 -9.57 13.14
C GLU A 82 -6.00 -10.91 13.04
N ARG A 83 -6.37 -11.73 12.05
CA ARG A 83 -5.71 -13.02 11.79
C ARG A 83 -4.25 -12.82 11.42
N LEU A 84 -3.93 -11.89 10.54
CA LEU A 84 -2.56 -11.60 10.12
C LEU A 84 -1.70 -11.09 11.30
N ILE A 85 -2.24 -10.26 12.17
CA ILE A 85 -1.55 -9.82 13.40
C ILE A 85 -1.21 -11.03 14.27
N ARG A 86 -2.17 -11.93 14.50
CA ARG A 86 -1.95 -13.16 15.28
C ARG A 86 -0.93 -14.09 14.61
N MET A 87 -1.00 -14.23 13.30
CA MET A 87 -0.04 -15.04 12.53
C MET A 87 1.39 -14.49 12.65
N GLN A 88 1.56 -13.17 12.50
CA GLN A 88 2.85 -12.50 12.65
C GLN A 88 3.38 -12.60 14.08
N HIS A 89 2.49 -12.52 15.07
CA HIS A 89 2.86 -12.71 16.48
C HIS A 89 3.51 -14.07 16.74
N HIS A 90 3.03 -15.12 16.05
CA HIS A 90 3.60 -16.47 16.09
C HIS A 90 4.71 -16.72 15.06
N GLY A 91 5.19 -15.68 14.38
CA GLY A 91 6.35 -15.73 13.49
C GLY A 91 6.04 -16.16 12.04
N LEU A 92 4.77 -16.29 11.65
CA LEU A 92 4.44 -16.51 10.24
C LEU A 92 4.82 -15.25 9.44
N PRO A 93 5.48 -15.38 8.28
CA PRO A 93 5.74 -14.25 7.41
C PRO A 93 4.43 -13.59 6.94
N THR A 94 4.30 -12.27 7.10
CA THR A 94 3.11 -11.52 6.68
C THR A 94 3.51 -10.24 5.94
N ARG A 95 2.53 -9.63 5.27
CA ARG A 95 2.65 -8.29 4.65
C ARG A 95 2.55 -7.12 5.63
N LEU A 96 2.47 -7.40 6.92
CA LEU A 96 2.37 -6.37 7.94
C LEU A 96 3.76 -5.93 8.40
N LEU A 97 3.92 -4.62 8.57
CA LEU A 97 5.12 -4.01 9.14
C LEU A 97 4.72 -3.26 10.41
N ASP A 98 5.32 -3.65 11.54
CA ASP A 98 5.06 -3.02 12.84
C ASP A 98 5.56 -1.57 12.88
N LEU A 99 4.73 -0.68 13.41
CA LEU A 99 5.04 0.69 13.76
C LEU A 99 4.64 0.92 15.23
N THR A 100 5.24 1.90 15.88
CA THR A 100 4.89 2.27 17.27
C THR A 100 4.80 3.79 17.40
N GLU A 101 3.85 4.27 18.21
CA GLU A 101 3.82 5.69 18.60
C GLU A 101 4.90 6.03 19.64
N SER A 102 5.46 5.02 20.32
CA SER A 102 6.46 5.23 21.36
C SER A 102 7.88 5.26 20.78
N PRO A 103 8.59 6.41 20.89
CA PRO A 103 9.98 6.48 20.45
C PRO A 103 10.89 5.54 21.26
N LEU A 104 10.58 5.30 22.53
CA LEU A 104 11.39 4.44 23.40
C LEU A 104 11.21 2.96 23.06
N VAL A 105 10.01 2.55 22.64
CA VAL A 105 9.77 1.18 22.15
C VAL A 105 10.55 0.93 20.86
N ALA A 106 10.59 1.90 19.95
CA ALA A 106 11.43 1.80 18.76
C ALA A 106 12.92 1.75 19.10
N LEU A 107 13.38 2.54 20.07
CA LEU A 107 14.78 2.49 20.55
C LEU A 107 15.14 1.13 21.13
N PHE A 108 14.24 0.54 21.93
CA PHE A 108 14.40 -0.82 22.44
C PHE A 108 14.64 -1.81 21.31
N PHE A 109 13.78 -1.82 20.28
CA PHE A 109 13.92 -2.73 19.14
C PHE A 109 15.18 -2.48 18.30
N ALA A 110 15.67 -1.24 18.24
CA ALA A 110 16.92 -0.92 17.57
C ALA A 110 18.17 -1.40 18.34
N CYS A 111 18.05 -1.64 19.65
CA CYS A 111 19.15 -2.07 20.51
C CYS A 111 19.14 -3.58 20.80
N GLU A 112 18.03 -4.27 20.55
CA GLU A 112 17.84 -5.68 20.92
C GLU A 112 18.57 -6.66 19.97
N ASN A 113 19.04 -7.80 20.51
CA ASN A 113 19.58 -8.99 19.81
C ASN A 113 20.89 -8.82 19.00
N GLU A 114 21.08 -7.73 18.24
CA GLU A 114 22.20 -7.52 17.31
C GLU A 114 23.27 -6.57 17.89
N TRP A 115 24.09 -7.08 18.81
CA TRP A 115 25.03 -6.27 19.61
C TRP A 115 26.23 -5.72 18.83
N ASN A 116 26.62 -6.40 17.75
CA ASN A 116 27.82 -6.05 16.96
C ASN A 116 27.52 -5.14 15.77
N ASN A 117 26.24 -5.01 15.41
CA ASN A 117 25.80 -4.20 14.28
C ASN A 117 25.20 -2.89 14.79
N ASP A 118 25.35 -1.81 14.02
CA ASP A 118 24.66 -0.56 14.30
C ASP A 118 23.14 -0.77 14.10
N GLY A 119 22.33 -0.20 14.99
CA GLY A 119 20.87 -0.18 14.84
C GLY A 119 20.41 1.00 13.98
N GLU A 120 19.17 0.97 13.52
CA GLU A 120 18.55 2.08 12.78
C GLU A 120 17.13 2.32 13.29
N ILE A 121 16.74 3.59 13.42
CA ILE A 121 15.38 3.99 13.75
C ILE A 121 14.81 4.81 12.60
N PHE A 122 13.58 4.49 12.24
CA PHE A 122 12.79 5.19 11.23
C PHE A 122 11.71 6.01 11.93
N LEU A 123 11.58 7.28 11.57
CA LEU A 123 10.49 8.16 11.94
C LEU A 123 9.64 8.46 10.70
N PHE A 124 8.37 8.11 10.80
CA PHE A 124 7.31 8.41 9.85
C PHE A 124 6.43 9.52 10.41
N ASN A 125 5.97 10.41 9.55
CA ASN A 125 5.17 11.57 9.96
C ASN A 125 3.89 11.68 9.09
N PRO A 126 3.04 10.63 9.03
CA PRO A 126 1.79 10.68 8.26
C PRO A 126 0.79 11.67 8.84
N ARG A 127 -0.16 12.11 8.00
CA ARG A 127 -1.33 12.87 8.47
C ARG A 127 -2.22 11.96 9.30
N ARG A 128 -2.77 12.46 10.41
CA ARG A 128 -3.67 11.67 11.27
C ARG A 128 -4.87 11.14 10.49
N ASP A 129 -5.44 11.95 9.61
CA ASP A 129 -6.61 11.58 8.78
C ASP A 129 -6.30 10.49 7.74
N SER A 130 -5.02 10.20 7.49
CA SER A 130 -4.61 9.11 6.57
C SER A 130 -4.42 7.77 7.28
N ILE A 131 -4.51 7.74 8.61
CA ILE A 131 -4.41 6.52 9.40
C ILE A 131 -5.79 5.92 9.55
N LEU A 132 -5.92 4.67 9.15
CA LEU A 132 -7.19 3.96 9.10
C LEU A 132 -7.49 3.25 10.42
N TYR A 133 -8.76 3.10 10.73
CA TYR A 133 -9.22 2.10 11.69
C TYR A 133 -9.42 0.73 11.02
N PRO A 134 -9.42 -0.38 11.78
CA PRO A 134 -9.57 -1.73 11.22
C PRO A 134 -10.79 -1.96 10.34
N CYS A 135 -11.89 -1.23 10.57
CA CYS A 135 -13.10 -1.31 9.77
C CYS A 135 -13.03 -0.56 8.44
N GLU A 136 -12.02 0.30 8.25
CA GLU A 136 -11.84 1.14 7.06
C GLU A 136 -10.80 0.57 6.10
N ILE A 137 -10.19 -0.57 6.43
CA ILE A 137 -9.18 -1.20 5.58
C ILE A 137 -9.82 -1.62 4.25
N PRO A 138 -9.30 -1.15 3.09
CA PRO A 138 -9.83 -1.57 1.80
C PRO A 138 -9.59 -3.07 1.57
N ASP A 139 -10.61 -3.79 1.07
CA ASP A 139 -10.51 -5.22 0.70
C ASP A 139 -9.32 -5.50 -0.23
N ALA A 140 -9.00 -4.54 -1.12
CA ALA A 140 -7.86 -4.62 -2.04
C ALA A 140 -6.51 -4.81 -1.32
N SER A 141 -6.39 -4.34 -0.07
CA SER A 141 -5.20 -4.51 0.78
C SER A 141 -4.91 -5.98 1.09
N PHE A 142 -5.89 -6.88 0.95
CA PHE A 142 -5.78 -8.30 1.28
C PHE A 142 -6.17 -9.25 0.15
N ALA A 143 -6.48 -8.76 -1.05
CA ALA A 143 -6.98 -9.57 -2.16
C ALA A 143 -6.17 -10.87 -2.40
N GLY A 144 -4.84 -10.80 -2.36
CA GLY A 144 -3.95 -11.97 -2.57
C GLY A 144 -3.75 -12.89 -1.36
N VAL A 145 -4.31 -12.57 -0.20
CA VAL A 145 -4.24 -13.40 1.03
C VAL A 145 -5.44 -14.33 1.09
N GLU A 146 -6.64 -13.81 0.79
CA GLU A 146 -7.88 -14.58 0.85
C GLU A 146 -8.18 -15.35 -0.43
N ASN A 147 -7.67 -14.89 -1.58
CA ASN A 147 -7.90 -15.51 -2.88
C ASN A 147 -6.56 -15.77 -3.59
N LYS A 148 -6.45 -16.92 -4.25
CA LYS A 148 -5.27 -17.25 -5.06
C LYS A 148 -5.36 -16.50 -6.38
N ILE A 149 -4.77 -15.31 -6.42
CA ILE A 149 -4.86 -14.38 -7.55
C ILE A 149 -3.51 -14.31 -8.27
N GLN A 150 -3.56 -14.32 -9.60
CA GLN A 150 -2.45 -13.90 -10.44
C GLN A 150 -2.66 -12.46 -10.88
N PHE A 151 -2.04 -11.50 -10.19
CA PHE A 151 -2.28 -10.07 -10.45
C PHE A 151 -1.93 -9.64 -11.89
N ASN A 152 -0.98 -10.31 -12.54
CA ASN A 152 -0.65 -10.05 -13.96
C ASN A 152 -1.87 -10.28 -14.89
N ASP A 153 -2.79 -11.19 -14.52
CA ASP A 153 -3.99 -11.47 -15.30
C ASP A 153 -4.98 -10.30 -15.25
N LEU A 154 -5.03 -9.55 -14.14
CA LEU A 154 -5.90 -8.36 -14.03
C LEU A 154 -5.51 -7.29 -15.06
N SER A 155 -4.22 -6.98 -15.15
CA SER A 155 -3.71 -5.99 -16.11
C SER A 155 -4.01 -6.42 -17.55
N ASN A 156 -3.69 -7.67 -17.90
CA ASN A 156 -3.94 -8.21 -19.24
C ASN A 156 -5.42 -8.13 -19.63
N ARG A 157 -6.31 -8.58 -18.75
CA ARG A 157 -7.76 -8.54 -19.00
C ARG A 157 -8.26 -7.10 -19.17
N SER A 158 -7.83 -6.20 -18.30
CA SER A 158 -8.20 -4.78 -18.36
C SER A 158 -7.82 -4.17 -19.72
N VAL A 159 -6.59 -4.42 -20.17
CA VAL A 159 -6.09 -3.93 -21.45
C VAL A 159 -6.88 -4.54 -22.61
N ASN A 160 -7.10 -5.86 -22.61
CA ASN A 160 -7.83 -6.54 -23.67
C ASN A 160 -9.28 -6.04 -23.80
N TYR A 161 -10.01 -5.90 -22.69
CA TYR A 161 -11.37 -5.36 -22.73
C TYR A 161 -11.44 -3.93 -23.28
N LEU A 162 -10.47 -3.08 -22.94
CA LEU A 162 -10.39 -1.72 -23.47
C LEU A 162 -10.07 -1.70 -24.96
N ILE A 163 -9.11 -2.54 -25.41
CA ILE A 163 -8.78 -2.68 -26.83
C ILE A 163 -10.01 -3.12 -27.62
N ASP A 164 -10.70 -4.17 -27.16
CA ASP A 164 -11.92 -4.68 -27.80
C ASP A 164 -13.01 -3.59 -27.90
N PHE A 165 -13.19 -2.80 -26.83
CA PHE A 165 -14.11 -1.67 -26.82
C PHE A 165 -13.75 -0.63 -27.89
N PHE A 166 -12.49 -0.17 -27.94
CA PHE A 166 -12.07 0.84 -28.91
C PHE A 166 -12.13 0.30 -30.35
N THR A 167 -11.83 -0.98 -30.57
CA THR A 167 -11.99 -1.63 -31.87
C THR A 167 -13.46 -1.68 -32.32
N ALA A 168 -14.39 -1.92 -31.40
CA ALA A 168 -15.82 -1.88 -31.71
C ALA A 168 -16.30 -0.45 -32.02
N GLU A 169 -15.84 0.54 -31.25
CA GLU A 169 -16.21 1.95 -31.42
C GLU A 169 -15.70 2.55 -32.73
N ARG A 170 -14.58 2.07 -33.30
CA ARG A 170 -14.10 2.46 -34.65
C ARG A 170 -15.11 2.25 -35.77
N LYS A 171 -16.11 1.38 -35.58
CA LYS A 171 -17.16 1.12 -36.58
C LYS A 171 -18.27 2.18 -36.57
N ARG A 172 -18.28 3.07 -35.58
CA ARG A 172 -19.30 4.12 -35.42
C ARG A 172 -18.78 5.45 -35.95
N THR A 173 -19.67 6.21 -36.57
CA THR A 173 -19.40 7.58 -37.01
C THR A 173 -20.60 8.46 -36.69
N CYS A 174 -20.34 9.74 -36.46
CA CYS A 174 -21.36 10.77 -36.32
C CYS A 174 -21.89 11.20 -37.70
N GLY A 175 -21.08 11.05 -38.76
CA GLY A 175 -21.39 11.45 -40.13
C GLY A 175 -21.05 12.91 -40.43
N TYR A 176 -20.16 13.52 -39.65
CA TYR A 176 -19.61 14.86 -39.89
C TYR A 176 -18.09 14.79 -39.81
N ILE A 177 -17.43 15.31 -40.84
CA ILE A 177 -15.99 15.11 -41.09
C ILE A 177 -15.13 15.52 -39.89
N LEU A 178 -15.41 16.67 -39.27
CA LEU A 178 -14.57 17.21 -38.21
C LEU A 178 -14.61 16.36 -36.93
N ILE A 179 -15.80 16.06 -36.41
CA ILE A 179 -15.95 15.19 -35.23
C ILE A 179 -15.49 13.77 -35.51
N ASP A 180 -15.74 13.23 -36.71
CA ASP A 180 -15.34 11.87 -37.07
C ASP A 180 -13.80 11.76 -37.12
N SER A 181 -13.12 12.79 -37.66
CA SER A 181 -11.66 12.87 -37.65
C SER A 181 -11.10 12.97 -36.22
N GLU A 182 -11.63 13.88 -35.38
CA GLU A 182 -11.19 14.02 -33.99
C GLU A 182 -11.46 12.74 -33.18
N TYR A 183 -12.58 12.08 -33.44
CA TYR A 183 -12.96 10.82 -32.80
C TYR A 183 -12.01 9.68 -33.17
N ILE A 184 -11.64 9.54 -34.45
CA ILE A 184 -10.65 8.53 -34.88
C ILE A 184 -9.29 8.80 -34.23
N GLN A 185 -8.84 10.06 -34.20
CA GLN A 185 -7.58 10.44 -33.55
C GLN A 185 -7.59 10.09 -32.05
N LEU A 186 -8.71 10.31 -31.36
CA LEU A 186 -8.90 9.90 -29.98
C LEU A 186 -8.76 8.38 -29.83
N LEU A 187 -9.45 7.59 -30.66
CA LEU A 187 -9.39 6.12 -30.60
C LEU A 187 -7.98 5.59 -30.90
N ASP A 188 -7.26 6.21 -31.84
CA ASP A 188 -5.86 5.88 -32.15
C ASP A 188 -4.93 6.18 -30.97
N PHE A 189 -5.12 7.33 -30.31
CA PHE A 189 -4.40 7.67 -29.08
C PHE A 189 -4.67 6.62 -27.99
N CYS A 190 -5.95 6.29 -27.72
CA CYS A 190 -6.31 5.32 -26.68
C CYS A 190 -5.71 3.93 -26.95
N THR A 191 -5.80 3.46 -28.21
CA THR A 191 -5.24 2.16 -28.60
C THR A 191 -3.72 2.16 -28.45
N SER A 192 -3.04 3.21 -28.92
CA SER A 192 -1.59 3.33 -28.85
C SER A 192 -1.10 3.39 -27.40
N ALA A 193 -1.80 4.13 -26.55
CA ALA A 193 -1.50 4.22 -25.12
C ALA A 193 -1.59 2.84 -24.44
N LEU A 194 -2.61 2.04 -24.76
CA LEU A 194 -2.75 0.69 -24.21
C LEU A 194 -1.66 -0.27 -24.67
N LEU A 195 -1.21 -0.18 -25.93
CA LEU A 195 -0.13 -1.02 -26.48
C LEU A 195 1.24 -0.75 -25.81
N THR A 196 1.39 0.37 -25.09
CA THR A 196 2.60 0.61 -24.26
C THR A 196 2.67 -0.34 -23.05
N ILE A 197 1.53 -0.85 -22.58
CA ILE A 197 1.47 -1.80 -21.47
C ILE A 197 1.90 -3.18 -21.98
N GLY A 198 2.92 -3.75 -21.34
CA GLY A 198 3.54 -5.02 -21.76
C GLY A 198 4.68 -4.85 -22.76
N SER A 199 4.82 -3.69 -23.42
CA SER A 199 5.97 -3.39 -24.30
C SER A 199 7.00 -2.50 -23.60
N THR A 200 6.58 -1.35 -23.07
CA THR A 200 7.45 -0.39 -22.37
C THR A 200 7.17 -0.36 -20.87
N VAL A 201 5.90 -0.49 -20.47
CA VAL A 201 5.48 -0.55 -19.07
C VAL A 201 5.33 -2.01 -18.65
N GLU A 202 6.00 -2.38 -17.56
CA GLU A 202 5.90 -3.73 -16.98
C GLU A 202 4.45 -4.00 -16.55
N ILE A 203 3.93 -5.20 -16.85
CA ILE A 203 2.52 -5.52 -16.63
C ILE A 203 2.08 -5.54 -15.15
N ASN A 204 3.06 -5.55 -14.26
CA ASN A 204 2.87 -5.54 -12.81
C ASN A 204 3.00 -4.14 -12.21
N ASP A 205 3.36 -3.14 -13.01
CA ASP A 205 3.41 -1.74 -12.58
C ASP A 205 2.01 -1.12 -12.62
N PHE A 206 1.23 -1.41 -11.58
CA PHE A 206 -0.17 -0.98 -11.48
C PHE A 206 -0.31 0.53 -11.41
N LEU A 207 0.67 1.27 -10.87
CA LEU A 207 0.59 2.73 -10.84
C LEU A 207 0.80 3.33 -12.22
N SER A 208 1.80 2.85 -12.98
CA SER A 208 2.02 3.31 -14.35
C SER A 208 0.86 2.94 -15.27
N ILE A 209 0.31 1.72 -15.14
CA ILE A 209 -0.89 1.29 -15.84
C ILE A 209 -2.08 2.20 -15.52
N ALA A 210 -2.28 2.52 -14.25
CA ALA A 210 -3.36 3.40 -13.88
C ALA A 210 -3.17 4.85 -14.36
N CYS A 211 -1.93 5.35 -14.43
CA CYS A 211 -1.65 6.64 -15.08
C CYS A 211 -2.05 6.63 -16.57
N ILE A 212 -1.82 5.52 -17.28
CA ILE A 212 -2.25 5.35 -18.67
C ILE A 212 -3.79 5.36 -18.74
N PHE A 213 -4.47 4.60 -17.88
CA PHE A 213 -5.93 4.57 -17.83
C PHE A 213 -6.52 5.94 -17.51
N GLN A 214 -5.89 6.68 -16.60
CA GLN A 214 -6.28 8.05 -16.28
C GLN A 214 -6.10 8.97 -17.49
N SER A 215 -4.97 8.91 -18.19
CA SER A 215 -4.74 9.71 -19.39
C SER A 215 -5.75 9.42 -20.51
N ILE A 216 -6.18 8.17 -20.66
CA ILE A 216 -7.24 7.77 -21.59
C ILE A 216 -8.58 8.38 -21.16
N HIS A 217 -8.93 8.25 -19.87
CA HIS A 217 -10.16 8.81 -19.33
C HIS A 217 -10.22 10.33 -19.53
N ASP A 218 -9.15 11.05 -19.18
CA ASP A 218 -9.05 12.50 -19.34
C ASP A 218 -9.25 12.92 -20.80
N LYS A 219 -8.63 12.22 -21.76
CA LYS A 219 -8.81 12.51 -23.20
C LYS A 219 -10.23 12.27 -23.70
N ILE A 220 -10.91 11.26 -23.18
CA ILE A 220 -12.32 10.99 -23.51
C ILE A 220 -13.23 12.08 -22.92
N VAL A 221 -12.94 12.53 -21.71
CA VAL A 221 -13.65 13.65 -21.06
C VAL A 221 -13.44 14.94 -21.86
N ASP A 222 -12.20 15.27 -22.22
CA ASP A 222 -11.86 16.44 -23.04
C ASP A 222 -12.62 16.45 -24.37
N PHE A 223 -12.63 15.32 -25.09
CA PHE A 223 -13.38 15.16 -26.33
C PHE A 223 -14.88 15.37 -26.10
N SER A 224 -15.43 14.77 -25.04
CA SER A 224 -16.86 14.87 -24.72
C SER A 224 -17.26 16.29 -24.38
N GLN A 225 -16.45 17.02 -23.62
CA GLN A 225 -16.69 18.42 -23.25
C GLN A 225 -16.58 19.35 -24.45
N ARG A 226 -15.56 19.16 -25.29
CA ARG A 226 -15.35 19.93 -26.52
C ARG A 226 -16.59 19.88 -27.43
N TRP A 227 -17.12 18.69 -27.68
CA TRP A 227 -18.30 18.50 -28.55
C TRP A 227 -19.65 18.75 -27.86
N GLN A 228 -19.63 19.11 -26.57
CA GLN A 228 -20.80 19.65 -25.87
C GLN A 228 -20.84 21.18 -25.89
N ASN A 229 -19.71 21.85 -26.16
CA ASN A 229 -19.60 23.30 -26.14
C ASN A 229 -20.40 23.94 -27.29
N ASP A 230 -21.36 24.80 -26.94
CA ASP A 230 -22.17 25.54 -27.91
C ASP A 230 -21.37 26.57 -28.72
N GLU A 231 -20.34 27.17 -28.13
CA GLU A 231 -19.50 28.17 -28.81
C GLU A 231 -18.74 27.56 -29.99
N LEU A 232 -18.24 26.34 -29.83
CA LEU A 232 -17.55 25.59 -30.88
C LEU A 232 -18.48 25.34 -32.08
N HIS A 233 -19.75 25.01 -31.82
CA HIS A 233 -20.71 24.76 -32.89
C HIS A 233 -21.05 26.03 -33.68
N VAL A 234 -21.07 27.19 -33.01
CA VAL A 234 -21.22 28.49 -33.66
C VAL A 234 -20.00 28.83 -34.51
N GLU A 235 -18.78 28.58 -34.00
CA GLU A 235 -17.52 28.83 -34.71
C GLU A 235 -17.39 28.00 -36.00
N ILE A 236 -17.78 26.72 -35.94
CA ILE A 236 -17.71 25.79 -37.08
C ILE A 236 -18.87 26.02 -38.08
N GLY A 237 -19.91 26.77 -37.68
CA GLY A 237 -21.08 27.05 -38.53
C GLY A 237 -21.99 25.83 -38.72
N LEU A 238 -22.13 24.98 -37.72
CA LEU A 238 -23.04 23.83 -37.76
C LEU A 238 -24.50 24.30 -37.67
N ASP A 239 -25.39 23.67 -38.44
CA ASP A 239 -26.83 23.87 -38.26
C ASP A 239 -27.32 23.26 -36.93
N HIS A 240 -28.55 23.61 -36.53
CA HIS A 240 -29.13 23.15 -35.26
C HIS A 240 -29.22 21.62 -35.18
N GLN A 241 -29.54 20.95 -36.28
CA GLN A 241 -29.69 19.49 -36.32
C GLN A 241 -28.32 18.80 -36.18
N ALA A 242 -27.29 19.34 -36.83
CA ALA A 242 -25.92 18.88 -36.75
C ALA A 242 -25.36 19.05 -35.34
N CYS A 243 -25.58 20.21 -34.70
CA CYS A 243 -25.22 20.47 -33.30
C CYS A 243 -25.85 19.44 -32.34
N LEU A 244 -27.16 19.16 -32.47
CA LEU A 244 -27.81 18.15 -31.65
C LEU A 244 -27.22 16.75 -31.87
N LYS A 245 -26.89 16.40 -33.12
CA LYS A 245 -26.35 15.10 -33.48
C LYS A 245 -24.91 14.91 -32.99
N THR A 246 -24.04 15.92 -33.08
CA THR A 246 -22.66 15.87 -32.54
C THR A 246 -22.66 15.75 -31.03
N LYS A 247 -23.49 16.55 -30.34
CA LYS A 247 -23.67 16.46 -28.88
C LYS A 247 -24.14 15.07 -28.45
N LEU A 248 -25.17 14.56 -29.11
CA LEU A 248 -25.72 13.23 -28.80
C LEU A 248 -24.65 12.14 -29.01
N PHE A 249 -23.91 12.19 -30.10
CA PHE A 249 -22.84 11.24 -30.38
C PHE A 249 -21.76 11.23 -29.29
N ALA A 250 -21.29 12.41 -28.88
CA ALA A 250 -20.28 12.54 -27.81
C ALA A 250 -20.82 12.04 -26.45
N LEU A 251 -22.06 12.38 -26.10
CA LEU A 251 -22.71 11.91 -24.87
C LEU A 251 -22.91 10.39 -24.86
N GLU A 252 -23.34 9.81 -25.98
CA GLU A 252 -23.50 8.37 -26.09
C GLU A 252 -22.18 7.63 -26.01
N PHE A 253 -21.12 8.15 -26.64
CA PHE A 253 -19.78 7.58 -26.52
C PHE A 253 -19.30 7.58 -25.06
N ASN A 254 -19.43 8.72 -24.36
CA ASN A 254 -19.07 8.82 -22.95
C ASN A 254 -19.87 7.85 -22.08
N ARG A 255 -21.19 7.74 -22.31
CA ARG A 255 -22.06 6.76 -21.63
C ARG A 255 -21.58 5.33 -21.85
N ARG A 256 -21.32 4.94 -23.11
CA ARG A 256 -20.83 3.58 -23.45
C ARG A 256 -19.49 3.29 -22.81
N PHE A 257 -18.57 4.26 -22.77
CA PHE A 257 -17.28 4.11 -22.12
C PHE A 257 -17.43 3.88 -20.60
N ASN A 258 -18.24 4.69 -19.92
CA ASN A 258 -18.49 4.54 -18.48
C ASN A 258 -19.18 3.20 -18.15
N GLU A 259 -20.13 2.74 -18.98
CA GLU A 259 -20.77 1.43 -18.83
C GLU A 259 -19.76 0.29 -18.98
N MET A 260 -18.88 0.38 -19.98
CA MET A 260 -17.81 -0.58 -20.18
C MET A 260 -16.83 -0.60 -18.99
N GLN A 261 -16.42 0.56 -18.46
CA GLN A 261 -15.55 0.61 -17.28
C GLN A 261 -16.18 -0.09 -16.08
N LYS A 262 -17.48 0.13 -15.83
CA LYS A 262 -18.21 -0.55 -14.76
C LYS A 262 -18.23 -2.06 -14.94
N LEU A 263 -18.48 -2.55 -16.16
CA LEU A 263 -18.47 -3.99 -16.47
C LEU A 263 -17.08 -4.60 -16.24
N ILE A 264 -16.01 -3.93 -16.68
CA ILE A 264 -14.64 -4.39 -16.41
C ILE A 264 -14.42 -4.49 -14.90
N ILE A 265 -14.75 -3.43 -14.15
CA ILE A 265 -14.52 -3.38 -12.70
C ILE A 265 -15.31 -4.48 -12.00
N GLU A 266 -16.55 -4.76 -12.40
CA GLU A 266 -17.36 -5.84 -11.84
C GLU A 266 -16.72 -7.21 -12.09
N VAL A 267 -16.31 -7.50 -13.34
CA VAL A 267 -15.64 -8.75 -13.69
C VAL A 267 -14.35 -8.93 -12.89
N LEU A 268 -13.51 -7.89 -12.82
CA LEU A 268 -12.25 -7.95 -12.09
C LEU A 268 -12.47 -8.06 -10.58
N SER A 269 -13.45 -7.36 -10.02
CA SER A 269 -13.79 -7.43 -8.59
C SER A 269 -14.20 -8.84 -8.19
N ASN A 270 -14.98 -9.52 -9.03
CA ASN A 270 -15.36 -10.92 -8.80
C ASN A 270 -14.14 -11.86 -8.86
N LEU A 271 -13.20 -11.63 -9.78
CA LEU A 271 -11.98 -12.44 -9.88
C LEU A 271 -11.07 -12.30 -8.64
N VAL A 272 -11.01 -11.12 -8.03
CA VAL A 272 -10.19 -10.87 -6.85
C VAL A 272 -10.94 -11.01 -5.52
N GLY A 273 -12.25 -11.25 -5.57
CA GLY A 273 -13.12 -11.42 -4.42
C GLY A 273 -13.34 -10.15 -3.60
N LEU A 274 -13.36 -8.97 -4.24
CA LEU A 274 -13.69 -7.71 -3.57
C LEU A 274 -15.20 -7.68 -3.27
N LYS A 275 -15.57 -7.45 -2.01
CA LYS A 275 -16.98 -7.47 -1.56
C LYS A 275 -17.61 -6.08 -1.67
N ASN A 276 -16.83 -5.05 -1.38
CA ASN A 276 -17.26 -3.65 -1.38
C ASN A 276 -16.27 -2.78 -2.15
N GLY A 277 -16.57 -2.43 -3.40
CA GLY A 277 -15.63 -1.63 -4.19
C GLY A 277 -16.11 -1.24 -5.58
N LEU A 278 -17.33 -0.70 -5.71
CA LEU A 278 -17.76 -0.09 -6.98
C LEU A 278 -17.14 1.30 -7.09
N THR A 279 -15.86 1.34 -7.41
CA THR A 279 -15.24 2.53 -8.00
C THR A 279 -15.74 2.61 -9.43
N ASN A 280 -16.11 3.80 -9.92
CA ASN A 280 -16.58 3.91 -11.32
C ASN A 280 -15.43 4.02 -12.33
N ASN A 281 -14.20 4.22 -11.84
CA ASN A 281 -13.05 4.52 -12.68
C ASN A 281 -12.02 3.41 -12.59
N LEU A 282 -11.64 2.87 -13.75
CA LEU A 282 -10.72 1.73 -13.84
C LEU A 282 -9.31 2.09 -13.37
N ASP A 283 -8.86 3.34 -13.55
CA ASP A 283 -7.56 3.77 -13.06
C ASP A 283 -7.48 3.71 -11.53
N TYR A 284 -8.53 4.19 -10.83
CA TYR A 284 -8.59 4.12 -9.38
C TYR A 284 -8.69 2.65 -8.91
N PHE A 285 -9.48 1.84 -9.60
CA PHE A 285 -9.60 0.40 -9.32
C PHE A 285 -8.26 -0.33 -9.38
N ILE A 286 -7.35 0.04 -10.27
CA ILE A 286 -6.01 -0.57 -10.34
C ILE A 286 -5.09 0.03 -9.27
N LYS A 287 -5.14 1.34 -9.02
CA LYS A 287 -4.28 2.04 -8.04
C LYS A 287 -4.40 1.47 -6.61
N GLN A 288 -5.60 1.08 -6.19
CA GLN A 288 -5.84 0.60 -4.82
C GLN A 288 -4.98 -0.62 -4.42
N PHE A 289 -4.57 -1.46 -5.36
CA PHE A 289 -3.71 -2.63 -5.06
C PHE A 289 -2.24 -2.27 -4.85
N ALA A 290 -1.86 -1.01 -5.07
CA ALA A 290 -0.51 -0.47 -4.88
C ALA A 290 -0.39 0.48 -3.68
N PHE A 291 -1.47 0.68 -2.91
CA PHE A 291 -1.48 1.59 -1.76
C PHE A 291 -1.00 0.93 -0.48
N PHE A 292 -0.11 1.65 0.21
CA PHE A 292 0.27 1.37 1.58
C PHE A 292 -0.79 1.93 2.52
N ASN A 293 -1.22 1.14 3.50
CA ASN A 293 -2.23 1.56 4.47
C ASN A 293 -1.67 1.47 5.89
N ILE A 294 -1.67 2.58 6.63
CA ILE A 294 -1.32 2.59 8.06
C ILE A 294 -2.61 2.41 8.84
N VAL A 295 -2.64 1.45 9.75
CA VAL A 295 -3.85 1.07 10.47
C VAL A 295 -3.59 1.00 11.96
N HIS A 296 -4.51 1.55 12.74
CA HIS A 296 -4.56 1.33 14.18
C HIS A 296 -4.85 -0.14 14.48
N SER A 297 -4.09 -0.73 15.39
CA SER A 297 -4.40 -2.07 15.89
C SER A 297 -5.55 -2.03 16.89
N GLN A 298 -6.36 -3.09 16.94
CA GLN A 298 -7.26 -3.26 18.07
C GLN A 298 -6.41 -3.60 19.31
N MET A 299 -6.61 -2.85 20.39
CA MET A 299 -5.93 -3.05 21.67
C MET A 299 -6.49 -4.26 22.44
N ASN A 300 -6.61 -5.41 21.77
CA ASN A 300 -7.21 -6.63 22.32
C ASN A 300 -6.17 -7.61 22.87
N ASN A 301 -4.88 -7.34 22.63
CA ASN A 301 -3.76 -8.13 23.12
C ASN A 301 -2.83 -7.22 23.94
N GLU A 302 -2.41 -7.67 25.12
CA GLU A 302 -1.49 -6.95 26.00
C GLU A 302 -0.16 -6.60 25.31
N ARG A 303 0.35 -7.48 24.43
CA ARG A 303 1.58 -7.19 23.67
C ARG A 303 1.39 -5.96 22.79
N ILE A 304 0.27 -5.91 22.07
CA ILE A 304 -0.07 -4.81 21.16
C ILE A 304 -0.27 -3.51 21.95
N LYS A 305 -0.95 -3.58 23.10
CA LYS A 305 -1.15 -2.43 24.00
C LYS A 305 0.18 -1.85 24.47
N ARG A 306 1.09 -2.70 24.95
CA ARG A 306 2.37 -2.28 25.51
C ARG A 306 3.35 -1.77 24.46
N GLN A 307 3.23 -2.27 23.23
CA GLN A 307 4.01 -1.78 22.09
C GLN A 307 3.41 -0.50 21.46
N GLN A 308 2.19 -0.09 21.86
CA GLN A 308 1.44 1.01 21.23
C GLN A 308 1.44 0.86 19.70
N GLY A 309 1.14 -0.36 19.25
CA GLY A 309 1.43 -0.81 17.89
C GLY A 309 0.43 -0.31 16.86
N LEU A 310 0.93 0.23 15.76
CA LEU A 310 0.20 0.35 14.49
C LEU A 310 0.82 -0.63 13.50
N PHE A 311 0.08 -0.91 12.42
CA PHE A 311 0.60 -1.74 11.34
C PHE A 311 0.52 -0.98 10.03
N LEU A 312 1.63 -0.99 9.30
CA LEU A 312 1.63 -0.66 7.89
C LEU A 312 1.33 -1.95 7.11
N ILE A 313 0.23 -1.95 6.38
CA ILE A 313 -0.12 -3.01 5.44
C ILE A 313 0.59 -2.72 4.12
N TRP A 314 1.44 -3.65 3.72
CA TRP A 314 2.14 -3.57 2.45
C TRP A 314 1.21 -3.94 1.29
N PRO A 315 1.27 -3.21 0.16
CA PRO A 315 0.38 -3.45 -0.96
C PRO A 315 0.63 -4.82 -1.62
N PRO A 316 -0.43 -5.49 -2.12
CA PRO A 316 -0.28 -6.70 -2.92
C PRO A 316 0.63 -6.51 -4.14
N MET A 317 0.61 -5.33 -4.75
CA MET A 317 1.44 -4.97 -5.90
C MET A 317 2.52 -3.97 -5.53
N GLU A 318 3.75 -4.30 -5.92
CA GLU A 318 4.90 -3.40 -5.76
C GLU A 318 5.24 -2.81 -7.12
N ASN A 319 5.69 -1.56 -7.12
CA ASN A 319 6.21 -0.90 -8.30
C ASN A 319 7.70 -0.60 -8.08
N LYS A 320 8.50 -0.87 -9.11
CA LYS A 320 9.92 -0.51 -9.23
C LYS A 320 10.23 0.93 -8.84
N PHE A 321 9.30 1.85 -9.08
CA PHE A 321 9.42 3.28 -8.82
C PHE A 321 8.58 3.77 -7.63
N TRP A 322 7.79 2.94 -6.96
CA TRP A 322 6.98 3.38 -5.81
C TRP A 322 7.11 2.38 -4.66
N GLY A 323 8.14 2.62 -3.84
CA GLY A 323 8.39 1.88 -2.61
C GLY A 323 8.08 2.70 -1.36
N ILE A 324 8.24 2.07 -0.19
CA ILE A 324 8.00 2.70 1.11
C ILE A 324 8.75 4.03 1.27
N GLU A 325 9.96 4.13 0.73
CA GLU A 325 10.78 5.34 0.75
C GLU A 325 10.11 6.54 0.08
N ARG A 326 9.37 6.32 -1.02
CA ARG A 326 8.62 7.40 -1.68
C ARG A 326 7.28 7.67 -1.02
N PHE A 327 6.65 6.62 -0.47
CA PHE A 327 5.36 6.75 0.21
C PHE A 327 5.46 7.65 1.45
N CYS A 328 6.50 7.48 2.26
CA CYS A 328 6.57 8.14 3.56
C CYS A 328 7.89 8.87 3.85
N ALA A 329 8.93 8.68 3.01
CA ALA A 329 10.24 9.33 3.13
C ALA A 329 10.75 9.43 4.59
N PRO A 330 10.95 8.29 5.27
CA PRO A 330 11.21 8.28 6.69
C PRO A 330 12.50 9.01 7.03
N THR A 331 12.47 9.78 8.12
CA THR A 331 13.70 10.31 8.73
C THR A 331 14.40 9.16 9.44
N ARG A 332 15.71 9.01 9.21
CA ARG A 332 16.49 7.90 9.77
C ARG A 332 17.54 8.38 10.74
N VAL A 333 17.82 7.56 11.74
CA VAL A 333 18.90 7.80 12.69
C VAL A 333 19.57 6.48 13.06
N THR A 334 20.90 6.50 13.12
CA THR A 334 21.72 5.31 13.41
C THR A 334 22.02 5.24 14.90
N ILE A 335 21.83 4.07 15.50
CA ILE A 335 22.19 3.77 16.88
C ILE A 335 23.53 3.03 16.90
N ASN A 336 24.51 3.60 17.61
CA ASN A 336 25.84 3.02 17.69
C ASN A 336 25.81 1.65 18.40
N ALA A 337 26.38 0.63 17.77
CA ALA A 337 26.45 -0.74 18.31
C ALA A 337 27.00 -0.79 19.75
N GLN A 338 28.05 -0.02 20.03
CA GLN A 338 28.72 0.01 21.33
C GLN A 338 27.83 0.57 22.46
N ALA A 339 26.85 1.42 22.12
CA ALA A 339 25.97 2.08 23.08
C ALA A 339 24.71 1.26 23.41
N LYS A 340 24.38 0.24 22.61
CA LYS A 340 23.10 -0.50 22.72
C LYS A 340 22.86 -1.08 24.11
N LYS A 341 23.89 -1.66 24.72
CA LYS A 341 23.79 -2.26 26.05
C LYS A 341 23.41 -1.23 27.12
N GLU A 342 24.15 -0.12 27.16
CA GLU A 342 23.90 0.97 28.11
C GLU A 342 22.52 1.59 27.87
N ILE A 343 22.10 1.74 26.61
CA ILE A 343 20.76 2.23 26.28
C ILE A 343 19.68 1.28 26.80
N LEU A 344 19.83 -0.04 26.64
CA LEU A 344 18.89 -1.02 27.17
C LEU A 344 18.82 -1.01 28.70
N ASP A 345 19.95 -0.86 29.39
CA ASP A 345 19.99 -0.77 30.86
C ASP A 345 19.27 0.49 31.36
N ASN A 346 19.45 1.62 30.66
CA ASN A 346 18.73 2.86 30.93
C ASN A 346 17.22 2.73 30.66
N LEU A 347 16.83 2.07 29.57
CA LEU A 347 15.42 1.79 29.25
C LEU A 347 14.77 0.87 30.30
N ALA A 348 15.49 -0.14 30.76
CA ALA A 348 15.03 -1.04 31.83
C ALA A 348 14.78 -0.28 33.14
N SER A 349 15.63 0.70 33.47
CA SER A 349 15.44 1.59 34.62
C SER A 349 14.20 2.48 34.51
N LEU A 350 13.73 2.74 33.28
CA LEU A 350 12.47 3.43 32.98
C LEU A 350 11.26 2.46 32.88
N GLY A 351 11.45 1.18 33.17
CA GLY A 351 10.41 0.15 33.11
C GLY A 351 10.16 -0.43 31.71
N ILE A 352 10.97 -0.08 30.71
CA ILE A 352 10.88 -0.63 29.35
C ILE A 352 11.82 -1.82 29.25
N THR A 353 11.31 -2.98 29.65
CA THR A 353 12.02 -4.26 29.59
C THR A 353 11.46 -5.17 28.49
N ARG A 354 12.13 -6.28 28.22
CA ARG A 354 11.67 -7.29 27.27
C ARG A 354 10.34 -7.90 27.73
N SER A 355 10.23 -8.33 28.99
CA SER A 355 8.99 -8.83 29.60
C SER A 355 7.87 -7.80 29.69
N TYR A 356 8.20 -6.50 29.71
CA TYR A 356 7.21 -5.47 29.52
C TYR A 356 6.67 -5.53 28.08
N LEU A 357 7.51 -5.44 27.06
CA LEU A 357 7.04 -5.41 25.66
C LEU A 357 6.47 -6.74 25.16
N TYR A 358 6.89 -7.85 25.75
CA TYR A 358 6.49 -9.22 25.46
C TYR A 358 5.91 -9.84 26.74
N PRO A 359 4.59 -9.67 26.99
CA PRO A 359 3.94 -10.08 28.22
C PRO A 359 3.76 -11.59 28.36
N GLU A 360 4.19 -12.41 27.40
CA GLU A 360 4.05 -13.85 27.43
C GLU A 360 4.78 -14.44 28.64
N LEU A 361 4.19 -15.47 29.25
CA LEU A 361 4.74 -16.10 30.46
C LEU A 361 6.19 -16.55 30.29
N THR A 362 6.55 -17.01 29.09
CA THR A 362 7.90 -17.42 28.74
C THR A 362 8.90 -16.26 28.88
N GLU A 363 8.55 -15.08 28.39
CA GLU A 363 9.40 -13.89 28.40
C GLU A 363 9.49 -13.28 29.81
N GLN A 364 8.37 -13.27 30.55
CA GLN A 364 8.38 -12.91 31.97
C GLN A 364 9.28 -13.83 32.79
N ALA A 365 9.21 -15.15 32.57
CA ALA A 365 10.05 -16.12 33.27
C ALA A 365 11.54 -15.93 32.94
N MET A 366 11.88 -15.59 31.69
CA MET A 366 13.26 -15.29 31.30
C MET A 366 13.81 -14.05 31.99
N ASP A 367 13.05 -12.98 32.09
CA ASP A 367 13.49 -11.76 32.80
C ASP A 367 13.60 -11.97 34.31
N ILE A 368 12.67 -12.72 34.93
CA ILE A 368 12.79 -13.09 36.35
C ILE A 368 14.07 -13.90 36.59
N LYS A 369 14.41 -14.85 35.72
CA LYS A 369 15.67 -15.61 35.84
C LYS A 369 16.91 -14.73 35.80
N LYS A 370 16.92 -13.65 35.01
CA LYS A 370 18.06 -12.71 34.96
C LYS A 370 18.24 -11.94 36.26
N LEU A 371 17.17 -11.70 37.03
CA LEU A 371 17.25 -11.04 38.34
C LEU A 371 17.89 -11.93 39.41
N TYR A 372 17.88 -13.26 39.22
CA TYR A 372 18.43 -14.25 40.16
C TYR A 372 19.44 -15.17 39.45
N PRO A 373 20.61 -14.66 39.04
CA PRO A 373 21.64 -15.47 38.40
C PRO A 373 22.11 -16.57 39.36
N ILE A 374 22.18 -17.81 38.87
CA ILE A 374 22.80 -18.91 39.60
C ILE A 374 24.30 -18.66 39.58
N VAL A 375 24.88 -18.44 40.76
CA VAL A 375 26.32 -18.22 40.99
C VAL A 375 27.11 -19.48 40.69
#